data_AF-A0A952XID3-F1
#
_entry.id   AF-A0A952XID3-F1
#
_cell.length_a   1.000
_cell.length_b   1.000
_cell.length_c   1.000
_cell.angle_alpha   90.00
_cell.angle_beta   90.00
_cell.angle_gamma   90.00
#
_symmetry.space_group_name_H-M   'P 1'
#
loop_
_entity.id
_entity.type
_entity.pdbx_description
1 polymer ?
#
loop_
_entity_poly.entity_id
_entity_poly.type
_entity_poly.pdbx_seq_one_letter_code
_entity_poly.pdbx_strand_id
1 'polypeptide(L)'
;MQVRRSLFLSTADKLFSMVVRFGTLIVTARLMTPQEIGIAVLGTVVLGVAGVIREFGGAPYLIQADEVTPERVRTVFTAQFLFTLPLALIVFVCA
;
A
#
# COMPACT_ATOMS: atom_id res chain seq x y z
N MET A 1 14.93 -6.96 -25.10
CA MET A 1 14.85 -5.53 -24.71
C MET A 1 13.70 -5.18 -23.74
N GLN A 2 12.81 -6.10 -23.36
CA GLN A 2 11.68 -5.80 -22.46
C GLN A 2 12.06 -5.71 -20.97
N VAL A 3 13.06 -6.50 -20.53
CA VAL A 3 13.51 -6.53 -19.12
C VAL A 3 14.07 -5.17 -18.66
N ARG A 4 14.91 -4.51 -19.49
CA ARG A 4 15.47 -3.18 -19.15
C ARG A 4 14.38 -2.11 -18.98
N ARG A 5 13.33 -2.14 -19.81
CA ARG A 5 12.20 -1.21 -19.72
C ARG A 5 11.34 -1.49 -18.50
N SER A 6 11.07 -2.77 -18.19
CA SER A 6 10.34 -3.16 -16.98
C SER A 6 11.10 -2.75 -15.71
N LEU A 7 12.42 -3.00 -15.67
CA LEU A 7 13.27 -2.56 -14.56
C LEU A 7 13.28 -1.04 -14.42
N PHE A 8 13.37 -0.31 -15.54
CA PHE A 8 13.34 1.14 -15.52
C PHE A 8 11.99 1.68 -15.01
N LEU A 9 10.87 1.12 -15.48
CA LEU A 9 9.54 1.50 -14.98
C LEU A 9 9.38 1.21 -13.49
N SER A 10 9.74 0.02 -13.02
CA SER A 10 9.63 -0.33 -11.60
C SER A 10 10.55 0.50 -10.72
N THR A 11 11.74 0.87 -11.21
CA THR A 11 12.66 1.73 -10.45
C THR A 11 12.16 3.17 -10.42
N ALA A 12 11.67 3.68 -11.55
CA ALA A 12 11.06 5.01 -11.62
C ALA A 12 9.84 5.12 -10.70
N ASP A 13 8.97 4.11 -10.68
CA ASP A 13 7.81 4.05 -9.79
C ASP A 13 8.20 4.09 -8.30
N LYS A 14 9.22 3.33 -7.91
CA LYS A 14 9.75 3.35 -6.53
C LYS A 14 10.34 4.70 -6.15
N LEU A 15 11.12 5.31 -7.03
CA LEU A 15 11.71 6.63 -6.79
C LEU A 15 10.62 7.71 -6.71
N PHE A 16 9.64 7.67 -7.60
CA PHE A 16 8.50 8.58 -7.58
C PHE A 16 7.71 8.44 -6.28
N SER A 17 7.37 7.21 -5.90
CA SER A 17 6.71 6.92 -4.62
C SER A 17 7.51 7.39 -3.41
N MET A 18 8.83 7.25 -3.43
CA MET A 18 9.71 7.74 -2.37
C MET A 18 9.68 9.27 -2.27
N VAL A 19 9.78 9.98 -3.39
CA VAL A 19 9.69 11.45 -3.43
C VAL A 19 8.34 11.93 -2.91
N VAL A 20 7.24 11.28 -3.32
CA VAL A 20 5.89 11.61 -2.85
C VAL A 20 5.78 11.39 -1.34
N ARG A 21 6.19 10.21 -0.83
CA ARG A 21 6.16 9.91 0.61
C ARG A 21 7.00 10.89 1.43
N PHE A 22 8.17 11.27 0.94
CA PHE A 22 9.03 12.24 1.59
C PHE A 22 8.40 13.64 1.60
N GLY A 23 7.80 14.06 0.48
CA GLY A 23 7.04 15.30 0.40
C GLY A 23 5.87 15.33 1.38
N THR A 24 5.09 14.24 1.46
CA THR A 24 4.01 14.10 2.45
C THR A 24 4.54 14.25 3.87
N LEU A 25 5.67 13.62 4.20
CA LEU A 25 6.27 13.74 5.53
C LEU A 25 6.62 15.20 5.87
N ILE A 26 7.21 15.96 4.94
CA ILE A 26 7.54 17.38 5.16
C ILE A 26 6.27 18.20 5.40
N VAL A 27 5.24 18.00 4.57
CA VAL A 27 3.97 18.73 4.69
C VAL A 27 3.30 18.41 6.02
N THR A 28 3.20 17.13 6.38
CA THR A 28 2.62 16.69 7.66
C THR A 28 3.41 17.25 8.84
N ALA A 29 4.74 17.24 8.81
CA ALA A 29 5.57 17.80 9.87
C ALA A 29 5.38 19.32 10.06
N ARG A 30 4.93 20.05 9.03
CA ARG A 30 4.59 21.48 9.13
C ARG A 30 3.18 21.74 9.61
N LEU A 31 2.25 20.82 9.38
CA LEU A 31 0.86 20.91 9.82
C LEU A 31 0.68 20.47 11.27
N MET A 32 1.47 19.50 11.73
CA MET A 32 1.36 18.94 13.08
C MET A 32 2.23 19.69 14.08
N THR A 33 1.74 19.80 15.32
CA THR A 33 2.58 20.29 16.42
C THR A 33 3.55 19.19 16.88
N PRO A 34 4.75 19.53 17.40
CA PRO A 34 5.74 18.54 17.83
C PRO A 34 5.22 17.50 18.84
N GLN A 35 4.21 17.87 19.63
CA GLN A 35 3.56 17.04 20.64
C GLN A 35 2.67 15.95 20.01
N GLU A 36 2.09 16.20 18.85
CA GLU A 36 1.16 15.28 18.17
C GLU A 36 1.87 14.22 17.33
N ILE A 37 3.16 14.43 17.01
CA ILE A 37 3.97 13.53 16.20
C ILE A 37 3.99 12.12 16.81
N GLY A 38 4.15 12.01 18.13
CA GLY A 38 4.18 10.71 18.81
C GLY A 38 2.91 9.88 18.58
N ILE A 39 1.74 10.52 18.66
CA ILE A 39 0.43 9.87 18.45
C ILE A 39 0.28 9.47 16.98
N ALA A 40 0.69 10.33 16.05
CA ALA A 40 0.64 10.02 14.62
C ALA A 40 1.54 8.83 14.24
N VAL A 41 2.72 8.70 14.85
CA VAL A 41 3.59 7.55 14.63
C VAL A 41 2.92 6.25 15.11
N LEU A 42 2.29 6.26 16.28
CA LEU A 42 1.56 5.08 16.79
C LEU A 42 0.46 4.65 15.82
N GLY A 43 -0.36 5.60 15.34
CA GLY A 43 -1.37 5.32 14.32
C GLY A 43 -0.76 4.79 13.02
N THR A 44 0.35 5.37 12.57
CA THR A 44 1.06 4.94 11.36
C THR A 44 1.62 3.52 11.49
N VAL A 45 2.10 3.12 12.68
CA VAL A 45 2.58 1.76 12.93
C VAL A 45 1.43 0.75 12.83
N VAL A 46 0.29 1.03 13.48
CA VAL A 46 -0.90 0.16 13.41
C VAL A 46 -1.39 0.03 11.97
N LEU A 47 -1.52 1.15 11.26
CA LEU A 47 -1.91 1.17 9.85
C LEU A 47 -0.87 0.49 8.95
N GLY A 48 0.42 0.61 9.28
CA GLY A 48 1.51 -0.04 8.56
C GLY A 48 1.43 -1.56 8.62
N VAL A 49 1.15 -2.12 9.80
CA VAL A 49 0.93 -3.57 9.98
C VAL A 49 -0.28 -4.04 9.17
N ALA A 50 -1.39 -3.30 9.24
CA ALA A 50 -2.57 -3.59 8.42
C ALA A 50 -2.26 -3.51 6.90
N GLY A 51 -1.42 -2.56 6.50
CA GLY A 51 -0.93 -2.41 5.13
C GLY A 51 -0.19 -3.65 4.61
N VAL A 52 0.74 -4.20 5.41
CA VAL A 52 1.49 -5.41 5.04
C VAL A 52 0.56 -6.61 4.82
N ILE A 53 -0.44 -6.79 5.69
CA ILE A 53 -1.44 -7.86 5.55
C ILE A 53 -2.25 -7.67 4.27
N ARG A 54 -2.68 -6.43 3.98
CA ARG A 54 -3.44 -6.09 2.77
C ARG A 54 -2.67 -6.38 1.49
N GLU A 55 -1.36 -6.17 1.46
CA GLU A 55 -0.53 -6.37 0.26
C GLU A 55 -0.29 -7.86 -0.06
N PHE A 56 -0.59 -8.77 0.88
CA PHE A 56 -0.16 -10.18 0.85
C PHE A 56 -0.87 -11.11 -0.16
N GLY A 57 -1.71 -10.63 -1.08
CA GLY A 57 -2.47 -11.55 -1.97
C GLY A 57 -3.01 -10.99 -3.27
N GLY A 58 -2.82 -9.71 -3.56
CA GLY A 58 -3.36 -9.08 -4.77
C GLY A 58 -2.39 -9.03 -5.93
N ALA A 59 -1.61 -7.95 -5.98
CA ALA A 59 -0.69 -7.66 -7.07
C ALA A 59 0.39 -8.73 -7.29
N PRO A 60 1.04 -9.29 -6.25
CA PRO A 60 2.07 -10.33 -6.45
C PRO A 60 1.52 -11.60 -7.10
N TYR A 61 0.26 -11.95 -6.80
CA TYR A 61 -0.42 -13.10 -7.41
C TYR A 61 -0.69 -12.86 -8.90
N LEU A 62 -1.20 -11.68 -9.27
CA LEU A 62 -1.43 -11.33 -10.67
C LEU A 62 -0.14 -11.23 -11.49
N ILE A 63 0.95 -10.75 -10.87
CA ILE A 63 2.27 -10.67 -11.53
C ILE A 63 2.85 -12.06 -11.84
N GLN A 64 2.52 -13.07 -11.04
CA GLN A 64 2.96 -14.46 -11.24
C GLN A 64 2.00 -15.30 -12.09
N ALA A 65 0.81 -14.79 -12.42
CA ALA A 65 -0.16 -15.52 -13.21
C ALA A 65 0.26 -15.59 -14.68
N ASP A 66 0.30 -16.79 -15.27
CA ASP A 66 0.70 -17.02 -16.66
C ASP A 66 -0.16 -16.25 -17.68
N GLU A 67 -1.45 -16.10 -17.37
CA GLU A 67 -2.41 -15.33 -18.16
C GLU A 67 -3.27 -14.44 -17.25
N VAL A 68 -3.28 -13.15 -17.58
CA VAL A 68 -4.09 -12.13 -16.90
C VAL A 68 -5.38 -11.95 -17.67
N THR A 69 -6.41 -12.72 -17.31
CA THR A 69 -7.76 -12.56 -17.86
C THR A 69 -8.58 -11.56 -17.02
N PRO A 70 -9.55 -10.84 -17.61
CA PRO A 70 -10.42 -9.92 -16.87
C PRO A 70 -11.15 -10.60 -15.70
N GLU A 71 -11.49 -11.88 -15.84
CA GLU A 71 -12.14 -12.67 -14.80
C GLU A 71 -11.22 -12.90 -13.59
N ARG A 72 -9.95 -13.24 -13.82
CA ARG A 72 -8.96 -13.39 -12.73
C ARG A 72 -8.72 -12.08 -12.00
N VAL A 73 -8.62 -10.97 -12.72
CA VAL A 73 -8.48 -9.64 -12.10
C VAL A 73 -9.67 -9.33 -11.19
N ARG A 74 -10.89 -9.62 -11.63
CA ARG A 74 -12.11 -9.40 -10.83
C ARG A 74 -12.16 -10.31 -9.61
N THR A 75 -11.73 -11.57 -9.74
CA THR A 75 -11.62 -12.51 -8.61
C THR A 75 -10.60 -12.03 -7.59
N VAL A 76 -9.41 -11.62 -8.02
CA VAL A 76 -8.37 -11.09 -7.13
C VAL A 76 -8.84 -9.81 -6.44
N PHE A 77 -9.49 -8.91 -7.17
CA PHE A 77 -10.10 -7.71 -6.60
C PHE A 77 -11.13 -8.05 -5.52
N THR A 78 -12.05 -8.97 -5.83
CA THR A 78 -13.13 -9.36 -4.89
C THR A 78 -12.56 -10.06 -3.66
N ALA A 79 -11.59 -10.95 -3.83
CA ALA A 79 -10.89 -11.61 -2.74
C ALA A 79 -10.15 -10.59 -1.86
N GLN A 80 -9.39 -9.68 -2.48
CA GLN A 80 -8.68 -8.63 -1.76
C GLN A 80 -9.65 -7.70 -1.01
N PHE A 81 -10.80 -7.37 -1.60
CA PHE A 81 -11.84 -6.62 -0.94
C PHE A 81 -12.38 -7.38 0.29
N LEU A 82 -12.68 -8.67 0.14
CA LEU A 82 -13.18 -9.51 1.23
C LEU A 82 -12.17 -9.70 2.36
N PHE A 83 -10.87 -9.71 2.07
CA PHE A 83 -9.81 -9.76 3.09
C PHE A 83 -9.57 -8.40 3.77
N THR A 84 -9.64 -7.31 3.01
CA THR A 84 -9.35 -5.97 3.54
C THR A 84 -10.51 -5.36 4.30
N LEU A 85 -11.75 -5.72 3.97
CA LEU A 85 -12.95 -5.24 4.66
C LEU A 85 -12.98 -5.58 6.17
N PRO A 86 -12.79 -6.84 6.62
CA PRO A 86 -12.75 -7.16 8.05
C PRO A 86 -11.55 -6.52 8.74
N LEU A 87 -10.39 -6.44 8.08
CA LEU A 87 -9.22 -5.76 8.62
C LEU A 87 -9.50 -4.27 8.88
N ALA A 88 -10.17 -3.60 7.94
CA ALA A 88 -10.59 -2.21 8.11
C ALA A 88 -11.61 -2.05 9.26
N LEU A 89 -12.57 -2.98 9.38
CA LEU A 89 -13.53 -2.97 10.49
C LEU A 89 -12.85 -3.18 11.85
N ILE A 90 -11.87 -4.08 11.94
CA ILE A 90 -11.10 -4.30 13.18
C ILE A 90 -10.35 -3.01 13.56
N VAL A 91 -9.65 -2.39 12.61
CA VAL A 91 -8.94 -1.13 12.85
C VAL A 91 -9.92 -0.03 13.28
N PHE A 92 -11.09 0.07 12.64
CA PHE A 92 -12.10 1.08 12.97
C PHE A 92 -12.72 0.89 14.36
N VAL A 93 -12.98 -0.35 14.78
CA VAL A 93 -13.56 -0.64 16.11
C VAL A 93 -12.52 -0.49 17.22
N CYS A 94 -11.24 -0.74 16.93
CA CYS A 94 -10.15 -0.62 17.90
C CYS A 94 -9.51 0.78 17.97
N ALA A 95 -9.82 1.68 17.03
CA ALA A 95 -9.35 3.06 17.00
C ALA A 95 -10.23 3.98 17.85
#